data_AF-A0A848Y308-F1
#
_entry.id   AF-A0A848Y308-F1
#
_cell.length_a   1.000
_cell.length_b   1.000
_cell.length_c   1.000
_cell.angle_alpha   90.00
_cell.angle_beta   90.00
_cell.angle_gamma   90.00
#
_symmetry.space_group_name_H-M   'P 1'
#
loop_
_entity.id
_entity.type
_entity.pdbx_description
1 polymer ?
#
loop_
_entity_poly.entity_id
_entity_poly.type
_entity_poly.pdbx_seq_one_letter_code
_entity_poly.pdbx_strand_id
1 'polypeptide(L)'
;MLDPQFLRDHPDRVRQAIRDKGAGDPALVDQALEADRERRAALTALQTVQQQLNAINQQIGPLMKAGRRDEAQPLLEQSNQFKSELKDLQEAARAQEA
;
A
#
# COMPACT_ATOMS: atom_id res chain seq x y z
N MET A 1 11.79 17.54 -8.09
CA MET A 1 10.66 16.59 -7.99
C MET A 1 9.44 17.42 -7.58
N LEU A 2 8.32 17.32 -8.30
CA LEU A 2 7.09 18.01 -7.90
C LEU A 2 6.59 17.37 -6.60
N ASP A 3 6.18 18.19 -5.62
CA ASP A 3 5.61 17.67 -4.38
C ASP A 3 4.24 17.02 -4.67
N PRO A 4 4.06 15.69 -4.45
CA PRO A 4 2.78 15.02 -4.64
C PRO A 4 1.68 15.58 -3.75
N GLN A 5 2.03 16.17 -2.60
CA GLN A 5 1.08 16.86 -1.73
C GLN A 5 0.55 18.14 -2.40
N PHE A 6 1.44 18.96 -2.95
CA PHE A 6 1.04 20.17 -3.68
C PHE A 6 0.15 19.85 -4.88
N LEU A 7 0.45 18.78 -5.63
CA LEU A 7 -0.38 18.34 -6.75
C LEU A 7 -1.79 17.95 -6.31
N ARG A 8 -1.92 17.28 -5.15
CA ARG A 8 -3.20 16.89 -4.56
C ARG A 8 -4.00 18.09 -4.05
N ASP A 9 -3.34 19.03 -3.41
CA ASP A 9 -4.00 20.19 -2.79
C ASP A 9 -4.36 21.26 -3.82
N HIS A 10 -3.61 21.35 -4.92
CA HIS A 10 -3.76 22.41 -5.92
C HIS A 10 -3.69 21.90 -7.38
N PRO A 11 -4.50 20.91 -7.78
CA PRO A 11 -4.41 20.31 -9.11
C PRO A 11 -4.73 21.32 -10.22
N ASP A 12 -5.74 22.19 -10.03
CA ASP A 12 -6.11 23.20 -11.02
C ASP A 12 -5.02 24.25 -11.25
N ARG A 13 -4.31 24.63 -10.19
CA ARG A 13 -3.19 25.56 -10.28
C ARG A 13 -2.06 24.96 -11.10
N VAL A 14 -1.81 23.65 -10.94
CA VAL A 14 -0.80 22.93 -11.72
C VAL A 14 -1.25 22.82 -13.19
N ARG A 15 -2.51 22.44 -13.45
CA ARG A 15 -3.09 22.40 -14.81
C ARG A 15 -2.95 23.75 -15.51
N GLN A 16 -3.27 24.83 -14.82
CA GLN A 16 -3.16 26.18 -15.38
C GLN A 16 -1.71 26.57 -15.65
N ALA A 17 -0.79 26.28 -14.73
CA ALA A 17 0.63 26.53 -14.96
C ALA A 17 1.21 25.73 -16.15
N ILE A 18 0.73 24.50 -16.40
CA ILE A 18 1.10 23.71 -17.57
C ILE A 18 0.61 24.40 -18.86
N ARG A 19 -0.65 24.88 -18.89
CA ARG A 19 -1.20 25.65 -20.01
C ARG A 19 -0.42 26.93 -20.27
N ASP A 20 -0.22 27.74 -19.24
CA ASP A 20 0.41 29.06 -19.34
C ASP A 20 1.86 28.97 -19.83
N LYS A 21 2.57 27.90 -19.45
CA LYS A 21 3.97 27.67 -19.82
C LYS A 21 4.13 26.88 -21.12
N GLY A 22 3.04 26.39 -21.72
CA GLY A 22 3.10 25.46 -22.85
C GLY A 22 3.92 24.20 -22.55
N ALA A 23 3.96 23.77 -21.29
CA ALA A 23 4.91 22.77 -20.80
C ALA A 23 4.46 21.32 -21.03
N GLY A 24 3.27 21.11 -21.60
CA GLY A 24 2.72 19.79 -21.89
C GLY A 24 1.20 19.75 -21.83
N ASP A 25 0.66 18.53 -21.71
CA ASP A 25 -0.77 18.28 -21.58
C ASP A 25 -1.21 18.40 -20.11
N PRO A 26 -2.16 19.31 -19.78
CA PRO A 26 -2.73 19.40 -18.44
C PRO A 26 -3.41 18.11 -17.95
N ALA A 27 -3.84 17.21 -18.85
CA ALA A 27 -4.43 15.92 -18.48
C ALA A 27 -3.44 14.98 -17.77
N LEU A 28 -2.12 15.24 -17.89
CA LEU A 28 -1.11 14.53 -17.13
C LEU A 28 -1.25 14.73 -15.60
N VAL A 29 -1.89 15.82 -15.17
CA VAL A 29 -2.21 16.05 -13.76
C VAL A 29 -3.16 14.96 -13.25
N ASP A 30 -4.18 14.62 -14.03
CA ASP A 30 -5.16 13.60 -13.65
C ASP A 30 -4.53 12.21 -13.58
N GLN A 31 -3.68 11.88 -14.56
CA GLN A 31 -2.92 10.63 -14.56
C GLN A 31 -1.98 10.52 -13.35
N ALA A 32 -1.29 11.62 -13.01
CA ALA A 32 -0.40 11.66 -11.87
C ALA A 32 -1.15 11.55 -10.53
N LEU A 33 -2.36 12.12 -10.43
CA LEU A 33 -3.22 11.98 -9.24
C LEU A 33 -3.73 10.55 -9.07
N GLU A 34 -4.12 9.89 -10.16
CA GLU A 34 -4.57 8.50 -10.08
C GLU A 34 -3.42 7.56 -9.71
N ALA A 35 -2.24 7.74 -10.32
CA ALA A 35 -1.04 6.99 -9.94
C ALA A 35 -0.65 7.22 -8.46
N ASP A 36 -0.77 8.46 -7.94
CA ASP A 36 -0.56 8.72 -6.51
C ASP A 36 -1.59 8.01 -5.62
N ARG A 37 -2.86 7.98 -6.05
CA ARG A 37 -3.94 7.29 -5.34
C ARG A 37 -3.69 5.79 -5.27
N GLU A 38 -3.36 5.16 -6.39
CA GLU A 38 -3.03 3.73 -6.46
C GLU A 38 -1.84 3.40 -5.57
N ARG A 39 -0.76 4.20 -5.66
CA ARG A 39 0.42 4.04 -4.80
C ARG A 39 0.05 4.10 -3.31
N ARG A 40 -0.74 5.09 -2.90
CA ARG A 40 -1.17 5.23 -1.50
C ARG A 40 -2.08 4.09 -1.05
N ALA A 41 -2.96 3.61 -1.91
CA ALA A 41 -3.82 2.46 -1.62
C ALA A 41 -2.99 1.19 -1.41
N ALA A 42 -2.02 0.92 -2.30
CA ALA A 42 -1.11 -0.22 -2.20
C ALA A 42 -0.27 -0.17 -0.91
N LEU A 43 0.29 1.00 -0.58
CA LEU A 43 1.04 1.20 0.68
C LEU A 43 0.17 0.96 1.92
N THR A 44 -1.07 1.43 1.90
CA THR A 44 -2.02 1.24 3.01
C THR A 44 -2.37 -0.24 3.18
N ALA A 45 -2.63 -0.95 2.08
CA ALA A 45 -2.89 -2.39 2.11
C ALA A 45 -1.70 -3.17 2.66
N LEU A 46 -0.49 -2.88 2.19
CA LEU A 46 0.75 -3.51 2.67
C LEU A 46 0.95 -3.31 4.18
N GLN A 47 0.79 -2.07 4.66
CA GLN A 47 0.88 -1.77 6.09
C GLN A 47 -0.17 -2.52 6.91
N THR A 48 -1.41 -2.60 6.40
CA THR A 48 -2.51 -3.30 7.07
C THR A 48 -2.22 -4.79 7.22
N VAL A 49 -1.82 -5.46 6.13
CA VAL A 49 -1.47 -6.89 6.15
C VAL A 49 -0.27 -7.14 7.07
N GLN A 50 0.73 -6.28 7.05
CA GLN A 50 1.89 -6.42 7.92
C GLN A 50 1.54 -6.25 9.41
N GLN A 51 0.63 -5.32 9.74
CA GLN A 51 0.11 -5.17 11.10
C GLN A 51 -0.68 -6.41 11.55
N GLN A 52 -1.56 -6.94 10.69
CA GLN A 52 -2.34 -8.14 10.96
C GLN A 52 -1.44 -9.36 11.19
N LEU A 53 -0.43 -9.55 10.33
CA LEU A 53 0.54 -10.63 10.47
C LEU A 53 1.31 -10.54 11.80
N ASN A 54 1.75 -9.34 12.17
CA ASN A 54 2.43 -9.11 13.45
C ASN A 54 1.53 -9.41 14.65
N ALA A 55 0.27 -8.99 14.61
CA ALA A 55 -0.70 -9.24 15.66
C ALA A 55 -0.98 -10.75 15.83
N ILE A 56 -1.08 -11.49 14.73
CA ILE A 56 -1.28 -12.95 14.77
C ILE A 56 -0.06 -13.66 15.33
N ASN A 57 1.14 -13.29 14.89
CA ASN A 57 2.37 -13.89 15.41
C ASN A 57 2.54 -13.69 16.93
N GLN A 58 2.09 -12.55 17.45
CA GLN A 58 2.08 -12.28 18.89
C GLN A 58 1.09 -13.19 19.65
N GLN A 59 -0.01 -13.61 19.02
CA GLN A 59 -0.98 -14.54 19.62
C GLN A 59 -0.54 -16.00 19.56
N ILE A 60 0.16 -16.41 18.49
CA ILE A 60 0.64 -17.79 18.31
C ILE A 60 1.66 -18.17 19.39
N GLY A 61 2.61 -17.27 19.70
CA GLY A 61 3.70 -17.54 20.65
C GLY A 61 3.23 -18.07 22.03
N PRO A 62 2.32 -17.34 22.72
CA PRO A 62 1.74 -17.79 23.98
C PRO A 62 0.96 -19.12 23.87
N LEU A 63 0.17 -19.30 22.81
CA LEU A 63 -0.62 -20.53 22.61
C LEU A 63 0.26 -21.76 22.42
N MET A 64 1.33 -21.62 21.64
CA MET A 64 2.32 -22.68 21.44
C MET A 64 3.08 -23.02 22.72
N LYS A 65 3.46 -22.01 23.52
CA LYS A 65 4.08 -22.21 24.84
C LYS A 65 3.13 -22.91 25.83
N ALA A 66 1.83 -22.62 25.75
CA ALA A 66 0.80 -23.25 26.56
C ALA A 66 0.40 -24.65 26.07
N GLY A 67 0.97 -25.15 24.97
CA GLY A 67 0.62 -26.45 24.38
C GLY A 67 -0.75 -26.49 23.68
N ARG A 68 -1.41 -25.34 23.50
CA ARG A 68 -2.75 -25.18 22.89
C ARG A 68 -2.64 -25.19 21.36
N ARG A 69 -2.18 -26.31 20.80
CA ARG A 69 -1.92 -26.44 19.36
C ARG A 69 -3.19 -26.29 18.52
N ASP A 70 -4.31 -26.81 18.99
CA ASP A 70 -5.60 -26.76 18.26
C ASP A 70 -6.08 -25.31 18.06
N GLU A 71 -5.76 -24.41 18.99
CA GLU A 71 -6.09 -22.98 18.89
C GLU A 71 -5.04 -22.17 18.13
N ALA A 72 -3.78 -22.62 18.13
CA ALA A 72 -2.72 -22.00 17.35
C ALA A 72 -2.80 -22.36 15.85
N GLN A 73 -3.34 -23.53 15.52
CA GLN A 73 -3.43 -24.03 14.14
C GLN A 73 -4.21 -23.11 13.19
N PRO A 74 -5.43 -22.63 13.51
CA PRO A 74 -6.13 -21.68 12.63
C PRO A 74 -5.38 -20.34 12.50
N LEU A 75 -4.69 -19.89 13.56
CA LEU A 75 -3.88 -18.68 13.52
C LEU A 75 -2.62 -18.84 12.65
N LEU A 76 -2.00 -20.02 12.66
CA LEU A 76 -0.88 -20.35 11.78
C LEU A 76 -1.30 -20.34 10.30
N GLU A 77 -2.49 -20.86 10.00
CA GLU A 77 -3.06 -20.85 8.65
C GLU A 77 -3.34 -19.42 8.17
N GLN A 78 -3.97 -18.58 9.02
CA GLN A 78 -4.16 -17.16 8.75
C GLN A 78 -2.83 -16.41 8.56
N SER A 79 -1.83 -16.68 9.40
CA SER A 79 -0.48 -16.11 9.25
C SER A 79 0.13 -16.47 7.89
N ASN A 80 -0.04 -17.70 7.43
CA ASN A 80 0.47 -18.12 6.11
C ASN A 80 -0.27 -17.43 4.97
N GLN A 81 -1.59 -17.24 5.09
CA GLN A 81 -2.38 -16.49 4.13
C GLN A 81 -1.90 -15.02 4.03
N PHE A 82 -1.73 -14.35 5.17
CA PHE A 82 -1.22 -12.98 5.19
C PHE A 82 0.21 -12.85 4.67
N LYS A 83 1.07 -13.87 4.87
CA LYS A 83 2.41 -13.89 4.25
C LYS A 83 2.34 -13.99 2.72
N SER A 84 1.41 -14.77 2.18
CA SER A 84 1.18 -14.83 0.73
C SER A 84 0.69 -13.50 0.21
N GLU A 85 -0.35 -12.93 0.84
CA GLU A 85 -0.93 -11.64 0.46
C GLU A 85 0.10 -10.51 0.53
N LEU A 86 0.93 -10.49 1.58
CA LEU A 86 2.02 -9.52 1.71
C LEU A 86 3.02 -9.63 0.56
N LYS A 87 3.35 -10.85 0.13
CA LYS A 87 4.26 -11.09 -0.98
C LYS A 87 3.65 -10.59 -2.30
N ASP A 88 2.38 -10.91 -2.54
CA ASP A 88 1.67 -10.49 -3.76
C ASP A 88 1.54 -8.96 -3.83
N LEU A 89 1.23 -8.30 -2.71
CA LEU A 89 1.20 -6.84 -2.62
C LEU A 89 2.58 -6.20 -2.83
N GLN A 90 3.65 -6.83 -2.32
CA GLN A 90 5.03 -6.36 -2.55
C GLN A 90 5.46 -6.50 -4.01
N GLU A 91 5.07 -7.59 -4.68
CA GLU A 91 5.33 -7.80 -6.10
C GLU A 91 4.54 -6.80 -6.96
N ALA A 92 3.26 -6.58 -6.65
CA ALA A 92 2.43 -5.58 -7.32
C ALA A 92 2.98 -4.16 -7.14
N ALA A 93 3.41 -3.79 -5.93
CA ALA A 93 4.03 -2.48 -5.68
C ALA A 93 5.33 -2.28 -6.48
N ARG A 94 6.18 -3.30 -6.55
CA ARG A 94 7.42 -3.25 -7.36
C ARG A 94 7.14 -3.12 -8.85
N ALA A 95 6.08 -3.77 -9.35
CA ALA A 95 5.69 -3.67 -10.75
C ALA A 95 5.16 -2.27 -11.12
N GLN A 96 4.64 -1.50 -10.16
CA GLN A 96 4.22 -0.11 -10.38
C GLN A 96 5.36 0.90 -10.25
N GLU A 97 6.50 0.52 -9.68
CA GLU A 97 7.70 1.36 -9.54
C GLU A 97 8.71 1.20 -10.70
N ALA A 98 8.50 0.23 -11.60
CA ALA A 98 9.36 -0.10 -12.75
C ALA A 98 8.84 0.48 -14.06
#